data_AF-A0A453M4K3-F1
#
_entry.id   AF-A0A453M4K3-F1
#
_cell.length_a   1.000
_cell.length_b   1.000
_cell.length_c   1.000
_cell.angle_alpha   90.00
_cell.angle_beta   90.00
_cell.angle_gamma   90.00
#
_symmetry.space_group_name_H-M   'P 1'
#
loop_
_entity.id
_entity.type
_entity.pdbx_description
1 polymer ?
#
loop_
_entity_poly.entity_id
_entity_poly.type
_entity_poly.pdbx_seq_one_letter_code
_entity_poly.pdbx_strand_id
1 'polypeptide(L)'
;IDVQLSDQPDSTQWKLAKNGVFTVKSFYMDLVNSGPISRLLHIWKIKVPLRIKIFMWFVHKQVILTKDNLIKRRWVGSPRCCFCD
;
A
#
# COMPACT_ATOMS: atom_id res chain seq x y z
N ILE A 1 5.67 18.25 23.68
CA ILE A 1 6.39 18.72 22.48
C ILE A 1 5.72 20.02 22.11
N ASP A 2 6.36 21.14 22.44
CA ASP A 2 5.90 22.45 21.97
C ASP A 2 6.36 22.61 20.53
N VAL A 3 5.42 22.82 19.62
CA VAL A 3 5.69 23.07 18.21
C VAL A 3 5.70 24.59 18.03
N GLN A 4 6.88 25.17 17.83
CA GLN A 4 6.99 26.58 17.47
C GLN A 4 6.62 26.78 16.00
N LEU A 5 5.54 27.51 15.76
CA LEU A 5 5.10 27.91 14.43
C LEU A 5 5.85 29.18 14.01
N SER A 6 6.12 29.32 12.71
CA SER A 6 6.72 30.53 12.13
C SER A 6 5.92 30.94 10.90
N ASP A 7 5.92 32.23 10.57
CA ASP A 7 5.29 32.75 9.35
C ASP A 7 6.11 32.47 8.07
N GLN A 8 7.16 31.64 8.15
CA GLN A 8 7.91 31.20 6.98
C GLN A 8 7.04 30.29 6.10
N PRO A 9 7.12 30.41 4.77
CA PRO A 9 6.42 29.50 3.87
C PRO A 9 6.93 28.06 4.02
N ASP A 10 6.00 27.10 3.97
CA ASP A 10 6.32 25.68 4.01
C ASP A 10 7.25 25.28 2.86
N SER A 11 8.23 24.43 3.15
CA SER A 11 9.12 23.86 2.14
C SER A 11 8.98 22.34 2.08
N THR A 12 8.97 21.79 0.86
CA THR A 12 8.99 20.34 0.66
C THR A 12 10.42 19.84 0.75
N GLN A 13 10.68 18.85 1.61
CA GLN A 13 11.99 18.24 1.74
C GLN A 13 11.98 16.78 1.29
N TRP A 14 12.96 16.43 0.46
CA TRP A 14 13.16 15.07 -0.02
C TRP A 14 13.84 14.21 1.05
N LYS A 15 13.05 13.40 1.77
CA LYS A 15 13.54 12.57 2.88
C LYS A 15 14.51 11.45 2.47
N LEU A 16 14.52 11.07 1.18
CA LEU A 16 15.37 9.97 0.69
C LEU A 16 16.80 10.41 0.37
N ALA A 17 17.12 11.71 0.49
CA ALA A 17 18.49 12.21 0.39
C ALA A 17 18.82 13.13 1.57
N LYS A 18 20.04 13.01 2.11
CA LYS A 18 20.50 13.80 3.26
C LYS A 18 20.52 15.32 3.02
N ASN A 19 20.59 15.74 1.76
CA ASN A 19 20.57 17.14 1.36
C ASN A 19 19.15 17.71 1.23
N GLY A 20 18.10 16.90 1.41
CA GLY A 20 16.71 17.34 1.29
C GLY A 20 16.27 17.66 -0.14
N VAL A 21 17.11 17.42 -1.15
CA VAL A 21 16.83 17.75 -2.55
C VAL A 21 16.42 16.50 -3.33
N PHE A 22 15.32 16.63 -4.08
CA PHE A 22 14.87 15.58 -4.99
C PHE A 22 15.87 15.42 -6.14
N THR A 23 16.23 14.17 -6.44
CA THR A 23 16.95 13.83 -7.67
C THR A 23 16.39 12.54 -8.24
N VAL A 24 16.40 12.40 -9.57
CA VAL A 24 16.04 11.15 -10.24
C VAL A 24 16.88 9.98 -9.71
N LYS A 25 18.17 10.23 -9.45
CA LYS A 25 19.09 9.25 -8.87
C LYS A 25 18.64 8.78 -7.47
N SER A 26 18.34 9.70 -6.55
CA SER A 26 17.92 9.33 -5.19
C SER A 26 16.57 8.62 -5.18
N PHE A 27 15.66 8.99 -6.07
CA PHE A 27 14.41 8.28 -6.29
C PHE A 27 14.62 6.84 -6.76
N TYR A 28 15.37 6.62 -7.84
CA TYR A 28 15.61 5.28 -8.37
C TYR A 28 16.44 4.42 -7.41
N MET A 29 17.41 5.00 -6.70
CA MET A 29 18.17 4.29 -5.68
C MET A 29 17.26 3.77 -4.56
N ASP A 30 16.32 4.58 -4.08
CA ASP A 30 15.33 4.13 -3.10
C ASP A 30 14.39 3.07 -3.70
N LEU A 31 13.92 3.25 -4.93
CA LEU A 31 13.06 2.29 -5.62
C LEU A 31 13.71 0.92 -5.83
N VAL A 32 15.02 0.87 -6.10
CA VAL A 32 15.76 -0.39 -6.26
C VAL A 32 16.12 -1.01 -4.91
N ASN A 33 16.50 -0.19 -3.92
CA ASN A 33 16.92 -0.66 -2.59
C ASN A 33 15.74 -0.96 -1.64
N SER A 34 14.54 -0.46 -1.94
CA SER A 34 13.28 -0.86 -1.27
C SER A 34 12.91 -2.33 -1.52
N GLY A 35 13.77 -3.05 -2.24
CA GLY A 35 13.73 -4.49 -2.46
C GLY A 35 12.75 -4.84 -3.56
N PRO A 36 12.72 -6.12 -3.99
CA PRO A 36 11.58 -6.56 -4.76
C PRO A 36 10.33 -6.29 -3.92
N ILE A 37 9.19 -6.10 -4.57
CA ILE A 37 7.89 -6.38 -3.95
C ILE A 37 7.87 -7.90 -3.68
N SER A 38 8.72 -8.36 -2.75
CA SER A 38 9.17 -9.74 -2.57
C SER A 38 7.98 -10.63 -2.21
N ARG A 39 7.02 -10.02 -1.53
CA ARG A 39 5.74 -10.60 -1.14
C ARG A 39 4.94 -11.12 -2.34
N LEU A 40 5.00 -10.49 -3.52
CA LEU A 40 4.22 -10.90 -4.69
C LEU A 40 4.85 -12.08 -5.43
N LEU A 41 6.19 -12.13 -5.53
CA LEU A 41 6.88 -13.24 -6.20
C LEU A 41 6.76 -14.55 -5.43
N HIS A 42 6.68 -14.47 -4.10
CA HIS A 42 6.52 -15.66 -3.25
C HIS A 42 5.19 -16.37 -3.52
N ILE A 43 4.09 -15.64 -3.77
CA ILE A 43 2.77 -16.23 -4.07
C ILE A 43 2.85 -17.19 -5.27
N TRP A 44 3.62 -16.81 -6.30
CA TRP A 44 3.73 -17.60 -7.52
C TRP A 44 4.66 -18.82 -7.38
N LYS A 45 5.64 -18.76 -6.47
CA LYS A 45 6.60 -19.84 -6.20
C LYS A 45 6.06 -20.97 -5.32
N ILE A 46 4.98 -20.74 -4.56
CA ILE A 46 4.39 -21.75 -3.66
C ILE A 46 3.77 -22.90 -4.49
N LYS A 47 3.95 -24.14 -4.03
CA LYS A 47 3.34 -25.35 -4.61
C LYS A 47 1.88 -25.52 -4.14
N VAL A 48 0.99 -24.64 -4.61
CA VAL A 48 -0.47 -24.72 -4.37
C VAL A 48 -1.25 -24.57 -5.69
N PRO A 49 -2.51 -25.02 -5.76
CA PRO A 49 -3.37 -24.80 -6.91
C PRO A 49 -3.49 -23.32 -7.29
N LEU A 50 -3.65 -23.05 -8.59
CA LEU A 50 -3.73 -21.69 -9.15
C LEU A 50 -4.83 -20.84 -8.50
N ARG A 51 -5.98 -21.45 -8.19
CA ARG A 51 -7.10 -20.77 -7.51
C ARG A 51 -6.67 -20.15 -6.16
N ILE A 52 -5.82 -20.85 -5.41
CA ILE A 52 -5.30 -20.37 -4.13
C ILE A 52 -4.30 -19.22 -4.35
N LYS A 53 -3.44 -19.32 -5.38
CA LYS A 53 -2.51 -18.22 -5.73
C LYS A 53 -3.25 -16.94 -6.10
N ILE A 54 -4.30 -17.05 -6.91
CA ILE A 54 -5.16 -15.91 -7.30
C ILE A 54 -5.82 -15.30 -6.06
N PHE A 55 -6.36 -16.13 -5.16
CA PHE A 55 -6.93 -15.66 -3.90
C PHE A 55 -5.89 -14.93 -3.03
N MET A 56 -4.70 -15.51 -2.82
CA MET A 56 -3.60 -14.88 -2.10
C MET A 56 -3.17 -13.54 -2.72
N TRP A 57 -3.19 -13.46 -4.06
CA TRP A 57 -2.90 -12.20 -4.77
C TRP A 57 -3.97 -11.13 -4.49
N PHE A 58 -5.26 -11.50 -4.48
CA PHE A 58 -6.34 -10.58 -4.08
C PHE A 58 -6.24 -10.14 -2.62
N VAL A 59 -5.85 -11.04 -1.70
CA VAL A 59 -5.57 -10.73 -0.30
C VAL A 59 -4.45 -9.71 -0.20
N HIS A 60 -3.32 -9.97 -0.86
CA HIS A 60 -2.17 -9.07 -0.85
C HIS A 60 -2.50 -7.68 -1.43
N LYS A 61 -3.33 -7.62 -2.48
CA LYS A 61 -3.77 -6.36 -3.07
C LYS A 61 -4.91 -5.69 -2.30
N GLN A 62 -5.43 -6.32 -1.24
CA GLN A 62 -6.61 -5.88 -0.47
C GLN A 62 -7.86 -5.62 -1.34
N VAL A 63 -8.03 -6.39 -2.42
CA VAL A 63 -9.14 -6.24 -3.39
C VAL A 63 -10.15 -7.39 -3.34
N ILE A 64 -10.08 -8.25 -2.33
CA ILE A 64 -11.08 -9.32 -2.11
C ILE A 64 -12.47 -8.69 -2.02
N LEU A 65 -13.48 -9.39 -2.52
CA LEU A 65 -14.89 -8.99 -2.45
C LEU A 65 -15.47 -9.14 -1.02
N THR A 66 -14.81 -8.56 -0.02
CA THR A 66 -15.40 -8.35 1.30
C THR A 66 -16.48 -7.28 1.23
N LYS A 67 -17.45 -7.29 2.17
CA LYS A 67 -18.50 -6.28 2.23
C LYS A 67 -17.94 -4.86 2.25
N ASP A 68 -16.86 -4.62 2.98
CA ASP A 68 -16.18 -3.32 3.03
C ASP A 68 -15.71 -2.85 1.64
N ASN A 69 -15.12 -3.76 0.86
CA ASN A 69 -14.65 -3.45 -0.49
C ASN A 69 -15.80 -3.29 -1.49
N LEU A 70 -16.91 -4.01 -1.30
CA LEU A 70 -18.12 -3.84 -2.10
C LEU A 70 -18.75 -2.46 -1.85
N ILE A 71 -18.85 -2.04 -0.59
CA ILE A 71 -19.39 -0.72 -0.20
C ILE A 71 -18.54 0.40 -0.81
N LYS A 72 -17.20 0.30 -0.73
CA LYS A 72 -16.28 1.26 -1.38
C LYS A 72 -16.52 1.38 -2.90
N ARG A 73 -17.05 0.34 -3.54
CA ARG A 73 -17.39 0.28 -4.97
C ARG A 73 -18.84 0.65 -5.28
N ARG A 74 -19.57 1.24 -4.32
CA ARG A 74 -20.98 1.63 -4.46
C ARG A 74 -21.93 0.44 -4.70
N TRP A 75 -21.59 -0.74 -4.18
CA TRP A 75 -22.52 -1.87 -4.17
C TRP A 75 -23.71 -1.58 -3.26
N VAL A 76 -24.92 -1.91 -3.72
CA VAL A 76 -26.17 -1.68 -2.99
C VAL A 76 -26.47 -2.93 -2.17
N GLY A 77 -26.18 -2.86 -0.87
CA GLY A 77 -26.47 -3.92 0.09
C GLY A 77 -26.15 -3.50 1.53
N SER A 78 -26.55 -4.33 2.50
CA SER A 78 -26.32 -4.01 3.91
C SER A 78 -24.82 -3.98 4.24
N PRO A 79 -24.33 -2.92 4.90
CA PRO A 79 -22.95 -2.85 5.36
C PRO A 79 -22.69 -3.75 6.58
N ARG A 80 -23.74 -4.24 7.26
CA ARG A 80 -23.58 -5.13 8.41
C ARG A 80 -23.07 -6.49 7.98
N CYS A 81 -22.16 -7.05 8.75
CA CYS A 81 -21.76 -8.44 8.63
C CYS A 81 -22.99 -9.35 8.84
N CYS A 82 -23.10 -10.44 8.08
CA CYS A 82 -24.20 -11.39 8.27
C CYS A 82 -24.03 -12.28 9.51
N PHE A 83 -22.87 -12.19 10.17
CA PHE A 83 -22.50 -12.98 11.36
C PHE A 83 -22.33 -12.11 12.61
N CYS A 84 -22.57 -10.80 12.52
CA CYS A 84 -22.47 -9.88 13.65
C CYS A 84 -23.85 -9.26 13.87
N ASP A 85 -24.26 -9.18 15.14
CA ASP A 85 -25.49 -8.51 15.57
C ASP A 85 -25.35 -6.97 15.52
#